data_AF-A0A9X3LN16-F1
#
_entry.id   AF-A0A9X3LN16-F1
#
_cell.length_a   1.000
_cell.length_b   1.000
_cell.length_c   1.000
_cell.angle_alpha   90.00
_cell.angle_beta   90.00
_cell.angle_gamma   90.00
#
_symmetry.space_group_name_H-M   'P 1'
#
loop_
_entity.id
_entity.type
_entity.pdbx_description
1 polymer ?
#
loop_
_entity_poly.entity_id
_entity_poly.type
_entity_poly.pdbx_seq_one_letter_code
_entity_poly.pdbx_strand_id
1 'polypeptide(L)'
;MNSKYSLKIIVALVVFVAVVAAHAAVGLGSLWLITAGALAGVAGVLTPERHPQEALEAPPKPSAVVSPVESLQEMRTRIKQLKQSIKLSGEQRQEFFADLDHFFKTCRDVVQEWDHLEADPFQEEKVRRIMDVYFPETCRILEEMPTAAHGQAVEDFRASLAVLQTEIDEVHQAILRDNLQELKDNRTFLELQFGVLNEPDEQS
;
A
#
# COMPACT_ATOMS: atom_id res chain seq x y z
N MET A 1 -4.52 -22.03 -25.96
CA MET A 1 -3.65 -21.29 -25.03
C MET A 1 -2.65 -22.28 -24.44
N ASN A 2 -1.34 -22.06 -24.62
CA ASN A 2 -0.32 -23.05 -24.27
C ASN A 2 -0.25 -23.25 -22.74
N SER A 3 -0.68 -24.42 -22.26
CA SER A 3 -0.76 -24.83 -20.85
C SER A 3 0.53 -24.56 -20.04
N LYS A 4 1.68 -24.55 -20.73
CA LYS A 4 3.00 -24.27 -20.12
C LYS A 4 3.19 -22.82 -19.65
N TYR A 5 2.47 -21.84 -20.20
CA TYR A 5 2.59 -20.43 -19.79
C TYR A 5 1.68 -20.12 -18.60
N SER A 6 0.45 -20.64 -18.58
CA SER A 6 -0.44 -20.50 -17.42
C SER A 6 0.13 -21.16 -16.17
N LEU A 7 0.76 -22.33 -16.30
CA LEU A 7 1.41 -22.98 -15.15
C LEU A 7 2.56 -22.15 -14.59
N LYS A 8 3.37 -21.51 -15.45
CA LYS A 8 4.48 -20.64 -15.01
C LYS A 8 3.97 -19.38 -14.31
N ILE A 9 2.89 -18.79 -14.80
CA ILE A 9 2.29 -17.58 -14.19
C ILE A 9 1.66 -17.93 -12.84
N ILE A 10 0.94 -19.04 -12.75
CA ILE A 10 0.34 -19.51 -11.48
C ILE A 10 1.44 -19.83 -10.45
N VAL A 11 2.51 -20.51 -10.87
CA VAL A 11 3.64 -20.83 -9.98
C VAL A 11 4.34 -19.54 -9.52
N ALA A 12 4.56 -18.56 -10.41
CA ALA A 12 5.16 -17.28 -10.04
C ALA A 12 4.30 -16.50 -9.05
N LEU A 13 2.98 -16.47 -9.25
CA LEU A 13 2.03 -15.80 -8.37
C LEU A 13 1.99 -16.46 -6.98
N VAL A 14 1.93 -17.79 -6.92
CA VAL A 14 1.94 -18.54 -5.65
C VAL A 14 3.24 -18.32 -4.88
N VAL A 15 4.39 -18.29 -5.57
CA VAL A 15 5.68 -18.01 -4.94
C VAL A 15 5.72 -16.57 -4.40
N PHE A 16 5.22 -15.60 -5.15
CA PHE A 16 5.17 -14.20 -4.71
C PHE A 16 4.29 -14.04 -3.46
N VAL A 17 3.07 -14.59 -3.48
CA VAL A 17 2.15 -14.55 -2.33
C VAL A 17 2.75 -15.26 -1.11
N ALA A 18 3.40 -16.41 -1.31
CA ALA A 18 4.06 -17.12 -0.22
C ALA A 18 5.24 -16.33 0.38
N VAL A 19 6.01 -15.63 -0.45
CA VAL A 19 7.12 -14.78 0.01
C VAL A 19 6.58 -13.58 0.78
N VAL A 20 5.54 -12.91 0.29
CA VAL A 20 4.90 -11.77 0.98
C VAL A 20 4.29 -12.20 2.31
N ALA A 21 3.58 -13.34 2.34
CA ALA A 21 3.00 -13.88 3.57
C ALA A 21 4.07 -14.32 4.59
N ALA A 22 5.18 -14.92 4.12
CA ALA A 22 6.30 -15.27 4.98
C ALA A 22 7.02 -14.02 5.53
N HIS A 23 7.12 -12.92 4.76
CA HIS A 23 7.68 -11.67 5.23
C HIS A 23 6.78 -10.99 6.27
N ALA A 24 5.46 -11.02 6.06
CA ALA A 24 4.47 -10.47 6.98
C ALA A 24 4.42 -11.23 8.32
N ALA A 25 4.55 -12.56 8.30
CA ALA A 25 4.49 -13.39 9.50
C ALA A 25 5.74 -13.28 10.39
N VAL A 26 6.89 -12.90 9.83
CA VAL A 26 8.19 -12.98 10.52
C VAL A 26 8.63 -11.62 11.11
N GLY A 27 8.01 -10.49 10.75
CA GLY A 27 8.16 -9.22 11.47
C GLY A 27 9.61 -8.75 11.71
N LEU A 28 10.50 -8.92 10.72
CA LEU A 28 11.94 -8.69 10.89
C LEU A 28 12.47 -7.64 9.90
N GLY A 29 12.41 -6.38 10.32
CA GLY A 29 12.89 -5.20 9.58
C GLY A 29 14.42 -5.08 9.41
N SER A 30 15.18 -6.18 9.34
CA SER A 30 16.66 -6.11 9.25
C SER A 30 17.38 -7.30 8.59
N LEU A 31 16.71 -8.30 8.02
CA LEU A 31 17.37 -9.52 7.50
C LEU A 31 17.50 -9.63 5.97
N TRP A 32 17.49 -8.51 5.24
CA TRP A 32 17.72 -8.50 3.79
C TRP A 32 19.12 -8.99 3.35
N LEU A 33 20.11 -9.04 4.25
CA LEU A 33 21.49 -9.39 3.90
C LEU A 33 21.78 -10.90 3.84
N ILE A 34 21.00 -11.75 4.52
CA ILE A 34 21.31 -13.19 4.59
C ILE A 34 20.57 -13.98 3.50
N THR A 35 19.40 -13.52 3.06
CA THR A 35 18.62 -14.15 1.98
C THR A 35 19.34 -14.07 0.63
N ALA A 36 20.13 -13.02 0.39
CA ALA A 36 20.98 -12.89 -0.79
C ALA A 36 22.06 -13.98 -0.89
N GLY A 37 22.51 -14.55 0.24
CA GLY A 37 23.50 -15.63 0.26
C GLY A 37 22.91 -17.03 0.04
N ALA A 38 21.67 -17.28 0.48
CA ALA A 38 21.08 -18.62 0.42
C ALA A 38 20.55 -18.99 -0.97
N LEU A 39 20.10 -18.02 -1.76
CA LEU A 39 19.68 -18.23 -3.15
C LEU A 39 20.83 -18.55 -4.12
N ALA A 40 22.08 -18.27 -3.74
CA ALA A 40 23.26 -18.62 -4.53
C ALA A 40 23.61 -20.12 -4.48
N GLY A 41 23.14 -20.87 -3.48
CA GLY A 41 23.51 -22.28 -3.29
C GLY A 41 22.74 -23.28 -4.17
N VAL A 42 21.51 -22.97 -4.55
CA VAL A 42 20.62 -23.94 -5.23
C VAL A 42 20.67 -23.81 -6.77
N ALA A 43 21.19 -22.70 -7.29
CA ALA A 43 21.29 -22.45 -8.74
C ALA A 43 22.48 -23.17 -9.42
N GLY A 44 23.38 -23.82 -8.68
CA GLY A 44 24.59 -24.44 -9.24
C GLY A 44 24.41 -25.80 -9.91
N VAL A 45 23.26 -26.47 -9.76
CA VAL A 45 23.11 -27.88 -10.18
C VAL A 45 22.33 -28.06 -11.49
N LEU A 46 21.55 -27.08 -11.96
CA LEU A 46 20.52 -27.35 -12.97
C LEU A 46 20.46 -26.51 -14.25
N THR A 47 21.49 -25.74 -14.64
CA THR A 47 21.48 -25.18 -16.00
C THR A 47 22.87 -24.88 -16.58
N PRO A 48 23.13 -25.28 -17.85
CA PRO A 48 24.39 -25.06 -18.56
C PRO A 48 24.52 -23.65 -19.15
N GLU A 49 25.74 -23.34 -19.61
CA GLU A 49 26.31 -22.01 -19.90
C GLU A 49 25.56 -21.06 -20.86
N ARG A 50 25.87 -19.77 -20.63
CA ARG A 50 25.73 -18.54 -21.45
C ARG A 50 24.41 -17.76 -21.37
N HIS A 51 24.43 -16.66 -20.62
CA HIS A 51 24.83 -15.32 -21.11
C HIS A 51 25.14 -14.43 -19.88
N PRO A 52 26.05 -13.44 -19.94
CA PRO A 52 26.36 -12.56 -18.81
C PRO A 52 25.09 -11.88 -18.30
N GLN A 53 24.78 -12.13 -17.02
CA GLN A 53 23.70 -11.48 -16.28
C GLN A 53 23.92 -9.97 -16.30
N GLU A 54 23.10 -9.27 -17.08
CA GLU A 54 22.63 -7.95 -16.70
C GLU A 54 22.03 -8.10 -15.30
N ALA A 55 22.60 -7.37 -14.35
CA ALA A 55 22.20 -7.39 -12.96
C ALA A 55 20.68 -7.25 -12.89
N LEU A 56 20.02 -8.12 -12.11
CA LEU A 56 18.62 -7.91 -11.72
C LEU A 56 18.53 -6.50 -11.15
N GLU A 57 17.97 -5.58 -11.92
CA GLU A 57 17.72 -4.22 -11.48
C GLU A 57 16.78 -4.30 -10.27
N ALA A 58 17.17 -3.59 -9.21
CA ALA A 58 16.30 -3.33 -8.07
C ALA A 58 14.94 -2.79 -8.57
N PRO A 59 13.83 -2.98 -7.81
CA PRO A 59 12.56 -2.33 -8.17
C PRO A 59 12.82 -0.85 -8.47
N PRO A 60 12.19 -0.31 -9.54
CA PRO A 60 12.55 0.99 -10.07
C PRO A 60 12.51 2.02 -8.94
N LYS A 61 13.65 2.65 -8.69
CA LYS A 61 13.75 3.79 -7.78
C LYS A 61 12.76 4.84 -8.30
N PRO A 62 11.86 5.40 -7.46
CA PRO A 62 10.93 6.44 -7.92
C PRO A 62 11.72 7.54 -8.61
N SER A 63 11.56 7.61 -9.93
CA SER A 63 12.22 8.62 -10.75
C SER A 63 11.26 9.79 -10.81
N ALA A 64 11.69 10.90 -10.21
CA ALA A 64 10.92 12.09 -9.83
C ALA A 64 10.01 11.88 -8.60
N VAL A 65 10.16 12.79 -7.62
CA VAL A 65 9.19 12.94 -6.53
C VAL A 65 7.92 13.50 -7.16
N VAL A 66 6.93 12.64 -7.40
CA VAL A 66 5.60 13.03 -7.87
C VAL A 66 4.89 13.72 -6.71
N SER A 67 4.16 14.80 -6.99
CA SER A 67 3.37 15.46 -5.95
C SER A 67 2.27 14.53 -5.45
N PRO A 68 2.00 14.44 -4.13
CA PRO A 68 0.94 13.57 -3.61
C PRO A 68 -0.45 13.91 -4.19
N VAL A 69 -0.68 15.17 -4.59
CA VAL A 69 -1.90 15.61 -5.27
C VAL A 69 -2.00 15.04 -6.69
N GLU A 70 -0.88 15.03 -7.42
CA GLU A 70 -0.81 14.44 -8.77
C GLU A 70 -1.05 12.93 -8.70
N SER A 71 -0.40 12.25 -7.74
CA SER A 71 -0.60 10.83 -7.47
C SER A 71 -2.08 10.50 -7.19
N LEU A 72 -2.77 11.29 -6.34
CA LEU A 72 -4.22 11.12 -6.13
C LEU A 72 -5.03 11.30 -7.41
N GLN A 73 -4.68 12.28 -8.25
CA GLN A 73 -5.38 12.52 -9.51
C GLN A 73 -5.21 11.35 -10.48
N GLU A 74 -4.01 10.78 -10.55
CA GLU A 74 -3.74 9.57 -11.33
C GLU A 74 -4.54 8.38 -10.81
N MET A 75 -4.54 8.14 -9.50
CA MET A 75 -5.34 7.09 -8.87
C MET A 75 -6.82 7.24 -9.21
N ARG A 76 -7.37 8.45 -9.09
CA ARG A 76 -8.78 8.73 -9.43
C ARG A 76 -9.09 8.39 -10.89
N THR A 77 -8.16 8.71 -11.78
CA THR A 77 -8.29 8.42 -13.22
C THR A 77 -8.29 6.92 -13.47
N ARG A 78 -7.36 6.18 -12.87
CA ARG A 78 -7.27 4.70 -12.97
C ARG A 78 -8.51 4.02 -12.40
N ILE A 79 -8.99 4.46 -11.23
CA ILE A 79 -10.23 3.93 -10.63
C ILE A 79 -11.41 4.12 -11.59
N LYS A 80 -11.55 5.31 -12.19
CA LYS A 80 -12.60 5.57 -13.17
C LYS A 80 -12.48 4.65 -14.39
N GLN A 81 -11.27 4.42 -14.89
CA GLN A 81 -11.01 3.52 -16.01
C GLN A 81 -11.36 2.07 -15.66
N LEU A 82 -10.91 1.56 -14.52
CA LEU A 82 -11.25 0.22 -14.02
C LEU A 82 -12.76 0.01 -13.91
N LYS A 83 -13.49 0.97 -13.33
CA LYS A 83 -14.96 0.90 -13.20
C LYS A 83 -15.67 0.89 -14.57
N GLN A 84 -15.03 1.35 -15.63
CA GLN A 84 -15.56 1.36 -16.99
C GLN A 84 -15.17 0.12 -17.81
N SER A 85 -13.94 -0.41 -17.61
CA SER A 85 -13.39 -1.52 -18.40
C SER A 85 -13.82 -2.89 -17.87
N ILE A 86 -13.97 -3.02 -16.55
CA ILE A 86 -14.26 -4.30 -15.89
C ILE A 86 -15.76 -4.62 -15.97
N LYS A 87 -16.07 -5.72 -16.66
CA LYS A 87 -17.44 -6.21 -16.85
C LYS A 87 -17.86 -7.10 -15.67
N LEU A 88 -18.40 -6.46 -14.64
CA LEU A 88 -19.06 -7.11 -13.50
C LEU A 88 -20.55 -6.81 -13.47
N SER A 89 -21.31 -7.66 -12.80
CA SER A 89 -22.76 -7.51 -12.59
C SER A 89 -23.16 -7.83 -11.16
N GLY A 90 -24.29 -7.26 -10.70
CA GLY A 90 -24.87 -7.58 -9.40
C GLY A 90 -24.00 -7.13 -8.22
N GLU A 91 -24.06 -7.90 -7.15
CA GLU A 91 -23.39 -7.65 -5.87
C GLU A 91 -21.87 -7.49 -6.01
N GLN A 92 -21.22 -8.38 -6.77
CA GLN A 92 -19.76 -8.32 -6.99
C GLN A 92 -19.31 -6.97 -7.56
N ARG A 93 -20.10 -6.35 -8.45
CA ARG A 93 -19.79 -5.02 -8.98
C ARG A 93 -19.90 -3.94 -7.89
N GLN A 94 -20.93 -4.02 -7.07
CA GLN A 94 -21.20 -3.03 -6.03
C GLN A 94 -20.10 -3.07 -4.96
N GLU A 95 -19.71 -4.26 -4.52
CA GLU A 95 -18.62 -4.45 -3.57
C GLU A 95 -17.30 -3.94 -4.13
N PHE A 96 -16.92 -4.37 -5.34
CA PHE A 96 -15.70 -3.91 -6.00
C PHE A 96 -15.63 -2.38 -6.11
N PHE A 97 -16.77 -1.73 -6.42
CA PHE A 97 -16.81 -0.27 -6.54
C PHE A 97 -16.69 0.41 -5.18
N ALA A 98 -17.31 -0.15 -4.14
CA ALA A 98 -17.23 0.33 -2.77
C ALA A 98 -15.80 0.22 -2.22
N ASP A 99 -15.13 -0.90 -2.46
CA ASP A 99 -13.74 -1.13 -2.02
C ASP A 99 -12.80 -0.08 -2.65
N LEU A 100 -12.93 0.18 -3.96
CA LEU A 100 -12.15 1.21 -4.64
C LEU A 100 -12.43 2.63 -4.11
N ASP A 101 -13.70 2.96 -3.86
CA ASP A 101 -14.08 4.28 -3.34
C ASP A 101 -13.60 4.47 -1.90
N HIS A 102 -13.66 3.43 -1.07
CA HIS A 102 -13.16 3.45 0.29
C HIS A 102 -11.64 3.68 0.31
N PHE A 103 -10.89 2.92 -0.48
CA PHE A 103 -9.45 3.06 -0.60
C PHE A 103 -9.04 4.45 -1.06
N PHE A 104 -9.67 4.95 -2.13
CA PHE A 104 -9.40 6.31 -2.61
C PHE A 104 -9.71 7.37 -1.56
N LYS A 105 -10.80 7.21 -0.81
CA LYS A 105 -11.17 8.12 0.27
C LYS A 105 -10.08 8.13 1.35
N THR A 106 -9.63 6.98 1.83
CA THR A 106 -8.58 6.93 2.86
C THR A 106 -7.27 7.54 2.37
N CYS A 107 -6.83 7.23 1.15
CA CYS A 107 -5.63 7.87 0.57
C CYS A 107 -5.78 9.39 0.48
N ARG A 108 -6.95 9.88 0.07
CA ARG A 108 -7.22 11.32 0.02
C ARG A 108 -7.16 11.96 1.40
N ASP A 109 -7.77 11.32 2.40
CA ASP A 109 -7.81 11.83 3.77
C ASP A 109 -6.37 11.87 4.36
N VAL A 110 -5.51 10.88 4.06
CA VAL A 110 -4.08 10.91 4.43
C VAL A 110 -3.30 12.02 3.70
N VAL A 111 -3.52 12.22 2.41
CA VAL A 111 -2.85 13.27 1.63
C VAL A 111 -3.29 14.68 2.03
N GLN A 112 -4.49 14.85 2.61
CA GLN A 112 -4.88 16.13 3.20
C GLN A 112 -4.01 16.51 4.41
N GLU A 113 -3.41 15.51 5.07
CA GLU A 113 -2.53 15.66 6.22
C GLU A 113 -1.05 15.45 5.83
N TRP A 114 -0.70 15.68 4.55
CA TRP A 114 0.63 15.40 4.04
C TRP A 114 1.73 16.16 4.78
N ASP A 115 1.51 17.42 5.16
CA ASP A 115 2.48 18.21 5.93
C ASP A 115 2.81 17.57 7.29
N HIS A 116 1.84 16.93 7.94
CA HIS A 116 2.06 16.16 9.17
C HIS A 116 2.80 14.85 8.88
N LEU A 117 2.50 14.22 7.74
CA LEU A 117 3.13 12.98 7.31
C LEU A 117 4.62 13.16 6.94
N GLU A 118 5.01 14.29 6.35
CA GLU A 118 6.40 14.62 6.02
C GLU A 118 7.33 14.68 7.24
N ALA A 119 6.75 14.84 8.45
CA ALA A 119 7.51 14.73 9.70
C ALA A 119 7.95 13.28 10.03
N ASP A 120 7.33 12.28 9.41
CA ASP A 120 7.72 10.85 9.46
C ASP A 120 8.07 10.32 8.05
N PRO A 121 9.35 10.42 7.65
CA PRO A 121 9.80 9.99 6.32
C PRO A 121 9.51 8.50 5.99
N PHE A 122 9.35 7.65 7.01
CA PHE A 122 9.04 6.24 6.80
C PHE A 122 7.57 6.06 6.39
N GLN A 123 6.66 6.78 7.04
CA GLN A 123 5.23 6.73 6.70
C GLN A 123 4.94 7.46 5.39
N GLU A 124 5.58 8.61 5.15
CA GLU A 124 5.52 9.34 3.89
C GLU A 124 5.88 8.42 2.70
N GLU A 125 7.04 7.78 2.78
CA GLU A 125 7.53 6.88 1.74
C GLU A 125 6.66 5.63 1.59
N LYS A 126 6.07 5.11 2.68
CA LYS A 126 5.09 4.02 2.61
C LYS A 126 3.88 4.44 1.77
N VAL A 127 3.27 5.60 2.07
CA VAL A 127 2.09 6.10 1.36
C VAL A 127 2.44 6.38 -0.10
N ARG A 128 3.59 6.98 -0.37
CA ARG A 128 4.07 7.22 -1.74
C ARG A 128 4.17 5.92 -2.53
N ARG A 129 4.80 4.87 -1.98
CA ARG A 129 4.87 3.56 -2.66
C ARG A 129 3.50 2.94 -2.90
N ILE A 130 2.57 3.05 -1.95
CA ILE A 130 1.20 2.55 -2.13
C ILE A 130 0.53 3.24 -3.33
N MET A 131 0.63 4.57 -3.40
CA MET A 131 -0.06 5.37 -4.42
C MET A 131 0.60 5.30 -5.81
N ASP A 132 1.93 5.32 -5.86
CA ASP A 132 2.69 5.48 -7.11
C ASP A 132 3.15 4.16 -7.71
N VAL A 133 3.25 3.10 -6.90
CA VAL A 133 3.81 1.81 -7.32
C VAL A 133 2.78 0.70 -7.16
N TYR A 134 2.34 0.42 -5.93
CA TYR A 134 1.58 -0.80 -5.65
C TYR A 134 0.16 -0.75 -6.20
N PHE A 135 -0.58 0.34 -5.97
CA PHE A 135 -1.93 0.47 -6.50
C PHE A 135 -1.96 0.46 -8.04
N PRO A 136 -1.14 1.27 -8.75
CA PRO A 136 -1.08 1.22 -10.21
C PRO A 136 -0.71 -0.16 -10.76
N GLU A 137 0.24 -0.85 -10.14
CA GLU A 137 0.64 -2.20 -10.56
C GLU A 137 -0.48 -3.22 -10.35
N THR A 138 -1.20 -3.14 -9.24
CA THR A 138 -2.37 -3.98 -8.97
C THR A 138 -3.47 -3.74 -10.02
N CYS A 139 -3.70 -2.47 -10.41
CA CYS A 139 -4.62 -2.12 -11.49
C CYS A 139 -4.17 -2.71 -12.82
N ARG A 140 -2.89 -2.56 -13.17
CA ARG A 140 -2.30 -3.07 -14.42
C ARG A 140 -2.49 -4.58 -14.54
N ILE A 141 -2.22 -5.33 -13.46
CA ILE A 141 -2.40 -6.79 -13.44
C ILE A 141 -3.85 -7.16 -13.75
N LEU A 142 -4.83 -6.49 -13.13
CA LEU A 142 -6.24 -6.75 -13.38
C LEU A 142 -6.65 -6.40 -14.83
N GLU A 143 -6.17 -5.27 -15.36
CA GLU A 143 -6.46 -4.82 -16.73
C GLU A 143 -5.89 -5.74 -17.82
N GLU A 144 -4.76 -6.41 -17.54
CA GLU A 144 -4.12 -7.35 -18.46
C GLU A 144 -4.79 -8.74 -18.47
N MET A 145 -5.68 -9.02 -17.53
CA MET A 145 -6.35 -10.32 -17.45
C MET A 145 -7.35 -10.49 -18.59
N PRO A 146 -7.42 -11.69 -19.21
CA PRO A 146 -8.46 -11.98 -20.19
C PRO A 146 -9.85 -11.81 -19.58
N THR A 147 -10.81 -11.28 -20.36
CA THR A 147 -12.18 -11.04 -19.87
C THR A 147 -12.87 -12.29 -19.30
N ALA A 148 -12.53 -13.48 -19.80
CA ALA A 148 -13.05 -14.75 -19.28
C ALA A 148 -12.59 -15.06 -17.84
N ALA A 149 -11.49 -14.43 -17.37
CA ALA A 149 -10.92 -14.60 -16.04
C ALA A 149 -11.24 -13.43 -15.09
N HIS A 150 -11.94 -12.38 -15.55
CA HIS A 150 -12.19 -11.18 -14.74
C HIS A 150 -12.86 -11.48 -13.40
N GLY A 151 -13.77 -12.46 -13.32
CA GLY A 151 -14.44 -12.79 -12.06
C GLY A 151 -13.45 -13.16 -10.95
N GLN A 152 -12.53 -14.08 -11.22
CA GLN A 152 -11.49 -14.47 -10.25
C GLN A 152 -10.44 -13.37 -10.08
N ALA A 153 -10.02 -12.73 -11.18
CA ALA A 153 -9.02 -11.67 -11.12
C ALA A 153 -9.47 -10.47 -10.28
N VAL A 154 -10.78 -10.18 -10.27
CA VAL A 154 -11.37 -9.14 -9.42
C VAL A 154 -11.27 -9.52 -7.95
N GLU A 155 -11.51 -10.79 -7.58
CA GLU A 155 -11.34 -11.22 -6.19
C GLU A 155 -9.87 -11.17 -5.75
N ASP A 156 -8.94 -11.59 -6.62
CA ASP A 156 -7.49 -11.49 -6.34
C ASP A 156 -7.04 -10.03 -6.22
N PHE A 157 -7.59 -9.14 -7.06
CA PHE A 157 -7.39 -7.70 -6.96
C PHE A 157 -7.93 -7.15 -5.64
N ARG A 158 -9.15 -7.53 -5.24
CA ARG A 158 -9.77 -7.08 -3.98
C ARG A 158 -8.97 -7.52 -2.77
N ALA A 159 -8.45 -8.75 -2.78
CA ALA A 159 -7.55 -9.22 -1.72
C ALA A 159 -6.27 -8.38 -1.64
N SER A 160 -5.68 -8.04 -2.79
CA SER A 160 -4.51 -7.15 -2.84
C SER A 160 -4.84 -5.73 -2.37
N LEU A 161 -5.99 -5.20 -2.79
CA LEU A 161 -6.49 -3.88 -2.37
C LEU A 161 -6.74 -3.83 -0.86
N ALA A 162 -7.27 -4.91 -0.26
CA ALA A 162 -7.50 -4.98 1.19
C ALA A 162 -6.18 -4.93 2.00
N VAL A 163 -5.09 -5.48 1.46
CA VAL A 163 -3.75 -5.33 2.07
C VAL A 163 -3.31 -3.87 2.00
N LEU A 164 -3.42 -3.23 0.84
CA LEU A 164 -3.07 -1.81 0.70
C LEU A 164 -3.96 -0.91 1.59
N GLN A 165 -5.24 -1.24 1.71
CA GLN A 165 -6.20 -0.58 2.58
C GLN A 165 -5.75 -0.64 4.04
N THR A 166 -5.34 -1.82 4.51
CA THR A 166 -4.86 -2.00 5.89
C THR A 166 -3.68 -1.09 6.18
N GLU A 167 -2.71 -1.04 5.26
CA GLU A 167 -1.52 -0.20 5.41
C GLU A 167 -1.85 1.30 5.44
N ILE A 168 -2.77 1.77 4.58
CA ILE A 168 -3.15 3.19 4.57
C ILE A 168 -4.05 3.55 5.78
N ASP A 169 -4.86 2.63 6.27
CA ASP A 169 -5.65 2.81 7.49
C ASP A 169 -4.76 2.91 8.73
N GLU A 170 -3.67 2.14 8.80
CA GLU A 170 -2.69 2.25 9.87
C GLU A 170 -2.04 3.64 9.92
N VAL A 171 -1.67 4.18 8.76
CA VAL A 171 -1.13 5.55 8.64
C VAL A 171 -2.18 6.57 9.06
N HIS A 172 -3.40 6.46 8.53
CA HIS A 172 -4.49 7.36 8.86
C HIS A 172 -4.81 7.36 10.37
N GLN A 173 -4.82 6.19 11.01
CA GLN A 173 -5.01 6.07 12.46
C GLN A 173 -3.84 6.62 13.27
N ALA A 174 -2.61 6.56 12.75
CA ALA A 174 -1.46 7.18 13.40
C ALA A 174 -1.63 8.71 13.42
N ILE A 175 -1.99 9.31 12.27
CA ILE A 175 -2.26 10.75 12.15
C ILE A 175 -3.39 11.19 13.09
N LEU A 176 -4.52 10.47 13.10
CA LEU A 176 -5.64 10.81 13.98
C LEU A 176 -5.28 10.73 15.47
N ARG A 177 -4.43 9.78 15.87
CA ARG A 177 -3.97 9.65 17.25
C ARG A 177 -3.06 10.80 17.65
N ASP A 178 -2.16 11.21 16.76
CA ASP A 178 -1.24 12.32 16.99
C ASP A 178 -2.01 13.63 17.16
N ASN A 179 -2.93 13.94 16.25
CA ASN A 179 -3.80 15.11 16.33
C ASN A 179 -4.61 15.15 17.64
N LEU A 180 -5.11 14.00 18.12
CA LEU A 180 -5.82 13.92 19.40
C LEU A 180 -4.89 14.13 20.61
N GLN A 181 -3.62 13.75 20.50
CA GLN A 181 -2.63 13.95 21.55
C GLN A 181 -2.28 15.44 21.66
N GLU A 182 -2.02 16.11 20.54
CA GLU A 182 -1.76 17.56 20.51
C GLU A 182 -2.91 18.38 21.11
N LEU A 183 -4.17 18.01 20.81
CA LEU A 183 -5.34 18.66 21.39
C LEU A 183 -5.42 18.50 22.92
N LYS A 184 -5.05 17.33 23.45
CA LYS A 184 -5.01 17.08 24.90
C LYS A 184 -3.89 17.87 25.58
N ASP A 185 -2.74 17.95 24.93
CA ASP A 185 -1.58 18.68 25.45
C ASP A 185 -1.86 20.18 25.46
N ASN A 186 -2.48 20.71 24.41
CA ASN A 186 -2.96 22.09 24.36
C ASN A 186 -4.00 22.39 25.44
N ARG A 187 -4.98 21.49 25.68
CA ARG A 187 -5.95 21.67 26.77
C ARG A 187 -5.25 21.70 28.13
N THR A 188 -4.33 20.78 28.38
CA THR A 188 -3.56 20.71 29.64
C THR A 188 -2.73 21.97 29.85
N PHE A 189 -2.08 22.46 28.78
CA PHE A 189 -1.34 23.73 28.82
C PHE A 189 -2.24 24.91 29.15
N LEU A 190 -3.42 25.02 28.53
CA LEU A 190 -4.39 26.07 28.82
C LEU A 190 -4.93 25.97 30.26
N GLU A 191 -5.20 24.76 30.76
CA GLU A 191 -5.58 24.54 32.16
C GLU A 191 -4.46 24.94 33.14
N LEU A 192 -3.19 24.71 32.82
CA LEU A 192 -2.08 25.19 33.63
C LEU A 192 -1.91 26.71 33.57
N GLN A 193 -2.08 27.32 32.39
CA GLN A 193 -1.89 28.75 32.18
C GLN A 193 -3.05 29.58 32.75
N PHE A 194 -4.28 29.10 32.65
CA PHE A 194 -5.50 29.83 33.03
C PHE A 194 -6.26 29.21 34.20
N GLY A 195 -6.03 27.95 34.56
CA GLY A 195 -6.62 27.31 35.75
C GLY A 195 -6.07 27.83 37.07
N VAL A 196 -4.92 28.51 37.06
CA VAL A 196 -4.38 29.27 38.21
C VAL A 196 -5.17 30.59 38.44
N LEU A 197 -6.05 31.00 37.54
CA LEU A 197 -6.86 32.22 37.70
C LEU A 197 -8.20 32.02 38.43
N ASN A 198 -8.51 30.81 38.89
CA ASN A 198 -9.73 30.52 39.65
C ASN A 198 -9.45 29.71 40.93
N GLU A 199 -8.73 30.31 41.87
CA GLU A 199 -9.11 30.19 43.27
C GLU A 199 -9.40 31.62 43.77
N PRO A 200 -10.65 32.13 43.67
CA PRO A 200 -11.03 33.19 44.58
C PRO A 200 -10.95 32.59 45.98
N ASP A 201 -10.13 33.21 46.83
CA ASP A 201 -10.09 32.97 48.26
C ASP A 201 -11.50 33.19 48.86
N GLU A 202 -12.38 32.21 48.74
CA GLU A 202 -13.47 32.03 49.68
C GLU A 202 -12.86 31.37 50.91
N GLN A 203 -12.43 32.20 51.87
CA GLN A 203 -12.83 32.04 53.28
C GLN A 203 -12.25 33.12 54.21
N SER A 204 -13.21 33.73 54.93
CA SER A 204 -13.13 34.38 56.26
C SER A 204 -12.67 35.83 56.33
#